data_AF-A0A942S6W7-F1
#
_entry.id   AF-A0A942S6W7-F1
#
_cell.length_a   1.000
_cell.length_b   1.000
_cell.length_c   1.000
_cell.angle_alpha   90.00
_cell.angle_beta   90.00
_cell.angle_gamma   90.00
#
_symmetry.space_group_name_H-M   'P 1'
#
loop_
_entity.id
_entity.type
_entity.pdbx_description
1 polymer ?
#
loop_
_entity_poly.entity_id
_entity_poly.type
_entity_poly.pdbx_seq_one_letter_code
_entity_poly.pdbx_strand_id
1 'polypeptide(L)'
;MAKTTLYCLLAALMILVASPAKLCAQTRTMGAFELDETELYAMTKQVSQFFSRFNNEEDQFGKKYNPGTKEYRNSQKRKQILPLLFDNENARTTSALRDYFIDDLTKPKSGNYLEFLNGRWYAEVSATFIHEGREVNIILFLMIEKENLGSKWVLTNVYYPAFNKLFPEGELAEREKHFLHPMSHELDFMNIYKAFNEPQVIEYYGRKSFHPDFLSLFFYEIKMGRIKFKSVDQLKFHIYQIESWYFEVAYLNRKGNNSGWLITNLMYMDEKEKNNFIKLYEP
;
A
#
# COMPACT_ATOMS: atom_id res chain seq x y z
N MET A 1 21.45 -62.37 -57.85
CA MET A 1 20.10 -61.89 -57.51
C MET A 1 20.22 -60.83 -56.41
N ALA A 2 20.91 -59.74 -56.73
CA ALA A 2 21.48 -58.77 -55.78
C ALA A 2 21.34 -57.33 -56.31
N LYS A 3 20.20 -57.02 -56.95
CA LYS A 3 19.91 -55.69 -57.52
C LYS A 3 18.54 -55.13 -57.12
N THR A 4 17.80 -55.82 -56.26
CA THR A 4 16.43 -55.43 -55.88
C THR A 4 16.30 -54.82 -54.49
N THR A 5 17.29 -55.00 -53.61
CA THR A 5 17.24 -54.49 -52.22
C THR A 5 17.89 -53.11 -52.02
N LEU A 6 18.66 -52.61 -53.01
CA LEU A 6 19.30 -51.29 -52.93
C LEU A 6 18.37 -50.14 -53.37
N TYR A 7 17.35 -50.44 -54.19
CA TYR A 7 16.38 -49.43 -54.65
C TYR A 7 15.31 -49.08 -53.60
N CYS A 8 15.05 -49.95 -52.63
CA CYS A 8 14.08 -49.67 -51.56
C CYS A 8 14.63 -48.73 -50.48
N LEU A 9 15.95 -48.69 -50.26
CA LEU A 9 16.58 -47.78 -49.27
C LEU A 9 16.84 -46.37 -49.84
N LEU A 10 17.01 -46.23 -51.15
CA LEU A 10 17.14 -44.92 -51.83
C LEU A 10 15.77 -44.25 -52.08
N ALA A 11 14.69 -45.01 -52.21
CA ALA A 11 13.34 -44.47 -52.33
C ALA A 11 12.78 -43.91 -51.00
N ALA A 12 13.23 -44.44 -49.85
CA ALA A 12 12.81 -43.97 -48.53
C ALA A 12 13.56 -42.70 -48.06
N LEU A 13 14.72 -42.38 -48.65
CA LEU A 13 15.51 -41.20 -48.28
C LEU A 13 15.25 -39.97 -49.17
N MET A 14 14.56 -40.13 -50.31
CA MET A 14 14.21 -39.02 -51.24
C MET A 14 12.78 -38.50 -51.11
N ILE A 15 12.00 -38.97 -50.14
CA ILE A 15 10.65 -38.43 -49.84
C ILE A 15 10.68 -37.41 -48.68
N LEU A 16 11.85 -37.14 -48.08
CA LEU A 16 12.00 -36.11 -47.04
C LEU A 16 12.35 -34.71 -47.55
N VAL A 17 12.43 -34.49 -48.86
CA VAL A 17 12.82 -33.18 -49.45
C VAL A 17 11.86 -32.77 -50.57
N ALA A 18 10.56 -32.68 -50.28
CA ALA A 18 9.60 -32.00 -51.15
C ALA A 18 8.28 -31.70 -50.43
N SER A 19 8.30 -30.78 -49.48
CA SER A 19 7.12 -30.02 -49.09
C SER A 19 7.58 -28.74 -48.40
N PRO A 20 7.51 -27.56 -49.05
CA PRO A 20 7.36 -26.33 -48.30
C PRO A 20 5.96 -26.37 -47.69
N ALA A 21 5.81 -27.09 -46.58
CA ALA A 21 4.71 -26.82 -45.68
C ALA A 21 4.87 -25.35 -45.33
N LYS A 22 3.97 -24.51 -45.82
CA LYS A 22 3.79 -23.17 -45.27
C LYS A 22 3.48 -23.39 -43.80
N LEU A 23 4.52 -23.30 -42.97
CA LEU A 23 4.39 -22.90 -41.59
C LEU A 23 3.82 -21.48 -41.66
N CYS A 24 2.51 -21.39 -41.87
CA CYS A 24 1.77 -20.30 -41.28
C CYS A 24 2.01 -20.48 -39.79
N ALA A 25 2.96 -19.71 -39.25
CA ALA A 25 2.83 -19.27 -37.89
C ALA A 25 1.40 -18.74 -37.79
N GLN A 26 0.53 -19.52 -37.17
CA GLN A 26 -0.74 -19.00 -36.72
C GLN A 26 -0.36 -18.05 -35.60
N THR A 27 -0.04 -16.81 -35.95
CA THR A 27 -0.23 -15.69 -35.07
C THR A 27 -1.72 -15.76 -34.73
N ARG A 28 -2.05 -16.49 -33.66
CA ARG A 28 -3.29 -16.26 -32.95
C ARG A 28 -3.20 -14.80 -32.59
N THR A 29 -3.89 -13.97 -33.35
CA THR A 29 -4.31 -12.66 -32.92
C THR A 29 -5.06 -12.92 -31.63
N MET A 30 -4.34 -12.87 -30.51
CA MET A 30 -4.93 -12.54 -29.22
C MET A 30 -5.79 -11.34 -29.53
N GLY A 31 -7.10 -11.45 -29.29
CA GLY A 31 -8.08 -10.47 -29.72
C GLY A 31 -7.53 -9.07 -29.48
N ALA A 32 -7.60 -8.23 -30.51
CA ALA A 32 -7.12 -6.85 -30.46
C ALA A 32 -7.81 -6.15 -29.28
N PHE A 33 -7.17 -6.19 -28.12
CA PHE A 33 -7.26 -5.14 -27.14
C PHE A 33 -6.46 -4.00 -27.76
N GLU A 34 -7.10 -3.25 -28.67
CA GLU A 34 -6.72 -1.85 -28.89
C GLU A 34 -7.00 -1.13 -27.56
N LEU A 35 -6.10 -1.30 -26.59
CA LEU A 35 -5.87 -0.27 -25.61
C LEU A 35 -5.40 0.93 -26.43
N ASP A 36 -6.24 1.94 -26.52
CA ASP A 36 -5.85 3.22 -27.12
C ASP A 36 -4.52 3.64 -26.48
N GLU A 37 -3.49 3.81 -27.31
CA GLU A 37 -2.17 4.21 -26.83
C GLU A 37 -2.26 5.48 -25.97
N THR A 38 -3.24 6.34 -26.28
CA THR A 38 -3.57 7.55 -25.52
C THR A 38 -3.98 7.24 -24.08
N GLU A 39 -4.84 6.23 -23.86
CA GLU A 39 -5.23 5.76 -22.52
C GLU A 39 -4.02 5.25 -21.76
N LEU A 40 -3.16 4.48 -22.44
CA LEU A 40 -1.95 3.92 -21.85
C LEU A 40 -0.94 5.00 -21.45
N TYR A 41 -0.83 6.11 -22.18
CA TYR A 41 0.05 7.23 -21.81
C TYR A 41 -0.54 8.06 -20.65
N ALA A 42 -1.84 8.30 -20.67
CA ALA A 42 -2.53 9.08 -19.64
C ALA A 42 -2.51 8.39 -18.27
N MET A 43 -2.61 7.06 -18.24
CA MET A 43 -2.61 6.26 -17.02
C MET A 43 -1.37 6.46 -16.14
N THR A 44 -1.58 6.63 -14.83
CA THR A 44 -0.49 6.66 -13.83
C THR A 44 -0.22 5.26 -13.30
N LYS A 45 0.78 4.58 -13.87
CA LYS A 45 1.00 3.13 -13.71
C LYS A 45 1.72 2.75 -12.42
N GLN A 46 2.62 3.62 -11.96
CA GLN A 46 3.46 3.37 -10.79
C GLN A 46 3.30 4.49 -9.76
N VAL A 47 3.46 4.18 -8.48
CA VAL A 47 3.42 5.20 -7.41
C VAL A 47 4.56 6.20 -7.57
N SER A 48 5.75 5.75 -7.99
CA SER A 48 6.87 6.64 -8.32
C SER A 48 6.54 7.63 -9.45
N GLN A 49 5.73 7.18 -10.42
CA GLN A 49 5.21 8.01 -11.49
C GLN A 49 4.22 9.05 -10.95
N PHE A 50 3.33 8.64 -10.03
CA PHE A 50 2.43 9.57 -9.34
C PHE A 50 3.20 10.70 -8.67
N PHE A 51 4.25 10.38 -7.90
CA PHE A 51 5.10 11.38 -7.23
C PHE A 51 5.77 12.32 -8.25
N SER A 52 6.32 11.76 -9.32
CA SER A 52 7.00 12.53 -10.38
C SER A 52 6.03 13.49 -11.07
N ARG A 53 4.83 13.02 -11.44
CA ARG A 53 3.78 13.85 -12.06
C ARG A 53 3.24 14.91 -11.09
N PHE A 54 3.01 14.54 -9.83
CA PHE A 54 2.56 15.46 -8.78
C PHE A 54 3.52 16.64 -8.60
N ASN A 55 4.83 16.37 -8.68
CA ASN A 55 5.87 17.38 -8.59
C ASN A 55 6.15 18.11 -9.92
N ASN A 56 5.54 17.71 -11.03
CA ASN A 56 5.90 18.16 -12.39
C ASN A 56 7.39 17.91 -12.71
N GLU A 57 7.86 16.71 -12.38
CA GLU A 57 9.16 16.15 -12.76
C GLU A 57 9.03 15.19 -13.95
N GLU A 58 7.80 14.87 -14.34
CA GLU A 58 7.43 14.06 -15.48
C GLU A 58 6.17 14.65 -16.13
N ASP A 59 6.09 14.60 -17.46
CA ASP A 59 4.92 15.04 -18.20
C ASP A 59 3.83 13.97 -18.33
N GLN A 60 2.69 14.36 -18.93
CA GLN A 60 1.53 13.48 -19.13
C GLN A 60 1.83 12.25 -20.03
N PHE A 61 2.92 12.26 -20.79
CA PHE A 61 3.31 11.17 -21.68
C PHE A 61 4.39 10.26 -21.08
N GLY A 62 4.87 10.57 -19.87
CA GLY A 62 5.91 9.78 -19.20
C GLY A 62 7.34 10.29 -19.42
N LYS A 63 7.52 11.47 -20.03
CA LYS A 63 8.86 12.04 -20.22
C LYS A 63 9.31 12.78 -18.97
N LYS A 64 10.39 12.30 -18.35
CA LYS A 64 11.02 12.95 -17.21
C LYS A 64 11.75 14.23 -17.60
N TYR A 65 11.64 15.25 -16.75
CA TYR A 65 12.37 16.50 -16.85
C TYR A 65 13.66 16.44 -16.03
N ASN A 66 14.74 17.02 -16.55
CA ASN A 66 16.00 17.08 -15.82
C ASN A 66 15.95 18.24 -14.81
N PRO A 67 16.49 18.10 -13.58
CA PRO A 67 16.44 19.13 -12.54
C PRO A 67 16.95 20.52 -12.91
N GLY A 68 17.74 20.66 -13.98
CA GLY A 68 18.25 21.94 -14.48
C GLY A 68 17.40 22.62 -15.56
N THR A 69 16.31 22.02 -16.02
CA THR A 69 15.50 22.59 -17.11
C THR A 69 14.34 23.44 -16.58
N LYS A 70 13.84 24.37 -17.41
CA LYS A 70 12.75 25.28 -17.04
C LYS A 70 11.42 24.56 -16.79
N GLU A 71 11.31 23.34 -17.29
CA GLU A 71 10.16 22.47 -17.15
C GLU A 71 10.13 21.74 -15.80
N TYR A 72 11.28 21.44 -15.20
CA TYR A 72 11.34 20.72 -13.94
C TYR A 72 10.70 21.54 -12.82
N ARG A 73 9.71 20.95 -12.14
CA ARG A 73 8.96 21.56 -11.03
C ARG A 73 8.32 22.92 -11.37
N ASN A 74 8.03 23.17 -12.65
CA ASN A 74 7.40 24.38 -13.12
C ASN A 74 5.95 24.52 -12.62
N SER A 75 5.63 25.57 -11.87
CA SER A 75 4.31 25.77 -11.25
C SER A 75 3.15 25.84 -12.25
N GLN A 76 3.35 26.47 -13.41
CA GLN A 76 2.29 26.61 -14.42
C GLN A 76 1.95 25.26 -15.05
N LYS A 77 2.97 24.47 -15.39
CA LYS A 77 2.78 23.10 -15.90
C LYS A 77 2.21 22.17 -14.84
N ARG A 78 2.70 22.28 -13.59
CA ARG A 78 2.17 21.54 -12.45
C ARG A 78 0.67 21.76 -12.27
N LYS A 79 0.19 23.00 -12.42
CA LYS A 79 -1.23 23.34 -12.38
C LYS A 79 -2.07 22.63 -13.44
N GLN A 80 -1.48 22.29 -14.59
CA GLN A 80 -2.15 21.56 -15.67
C GLN A 80 -2.17 20.03 -15.42
N ILE A 81 -1.13 19.49 -14.78
CA ILE A 81 -1.00 18.05 -14.51
C ILE A 81 -1.78 17.61 -13.29
N LEU A 82 -1.78 18.39 -12.20
CA LEU A 82 -2.41 18.01 -10.93
C LEU A 82 -3.89 17.58 -11.06
N PRO A 83 -4.76 18.24 -11.85
CA PRO A 83 -6.14 17.79 -12.06
C PRO A 83 -6.24 16.34 -12.56
N LEU A 84 -5.29 15.88 -13.37
CA LEU A 84 -5.29 14.54 -13.96
C LEU A 84 -4.99 13.44 -12.93
N LEU A 85 -4.44 13.82 -11.77
CA LEU A 85 -4.10 12.90 -10.68
C LEU A 85 -5.25 12.68 -9.71
N PHE A 86 -6.38 13.36 -9.87
CA PHE A 86 -7.58 13.13 -9.07
C PHE A 86 -8.46 12.06 -9.69
N ASP A 87 -9.13 11.27 -8.85
CA ASP A 87 -10.26 10.46 -9.29
C ASP A 87 -11.41 11.37 -9.72
N ASN A 88 -11.66 11.44 -11.02
CA ASN A 88 -12.69 12.31 -11.60
C ASN A 88 -14.10 11.74 -11.48
N GLU A 89 -14.26 10.46 -11.12
CA GLU A 89 -15.59 9.85 -10.89
C GLU A 89 -16.02 9.94 -9.41
N ASN A 90 -15.16 10.50 -8.54
CA ASN A 90 -15.42 10.63 -7.13
C ASN A 90 -15.72 12.09 -6.75
N ALA A 91 -16.92 12.31 -6.20
CA ALA A 91 -17.39 13.62 -5.79
C ALA A 91 -16.53 14.27 -4.69
N ARG A 92 -15.86 13.46 -3.85
CA ARG A 92 -15.00 13.95 -2.76
C ARG A 92 -13.71 14.60 -3.28
N THR A 93 -13.32 14.28 -4.51
CA THR A 93 -12.08 14.71 -5.16
C THR A 93 -12.29 15.69 -6.33
N THR A 94 -13.54 16.07 -6.61
CA THR A 94 -13.93 16.90 -7.77
C THR A 94 -14.62 18.21 -7.38
N SER A 95 -14.27 18.75 -6.21
CA SER A 95 -14.92 19.92 -5.61
C SER A 95 -14.03 21.18 -5.61
N ALA A 96 -14.58 22.30 -5.11
CA ALA A 96 -13.80 23.52 -4.87
C ALA A 96 -12.56 23.30 -3.97
N LEU A 97 -12.57 22.26 -3.12
CA LEU A 97 -11.42 21.88 -2.30
C LEU A 97 -10.23 21.42 -3.16
N ARG A 98 -10.50 20.70 -4.26
CA ARG A 98 -9.49 20.29 -5.24
C ARG A 98 -8.82 21.52 -5.85
N ASP A 99 -9.63 22.48 -6.29
CA ASP A 99 -9.11 23.68 -6.95
C ASP A 99 -8.30 24.52 -5.97
N TYR A 100 -8.76 24.64 -4.71
CA TYR A 100 -8.01 25.29 -3.64
C TYR A 100 -6.67 24.57 -3.35
N PHE A 101 -6.66 23.24 -3.29
CA PHE A 101 -5.44 22.45 -3.14
C PHE A 101 -4.45 22.68 -4.27
N ILE A 102 -4.91 22.67 -5.52
CA ILE A 102 -4.06 22.88 -6.70
C ILE A 102 -3.49 24.30 -6.69
N ASP A 103 -4.32 25.30 -6.40
CA ASP A 103 -3.88 26.69 -6.30
C ASP A 103 -2.83 26.86 -5.19
N ASP A 104 -3.05 26.24 -4.03
CA ASP A 104 -2.13 26.29 -2.90
C ASP A 104 -0.75 25.67 -3.23
N LEU A 105 -0.75 24.50 -3.88
CA LEU A 105 0.46 23.81 -4.32
C LEU A 105 1.24 24.48 -5.45
N THR A 106 0.63 25.44 -6.15
CA THR A 106 1.21 26.07 -7.35
C THR A 106 1.51 27.55 -7.15
N LYS A 107 1.34 28.06 -5.92
CA LYS A 107 1.79 29.41 -5.53
C LYS A 107 3.28 29.59 -5.83
N PRO A 108 3.72 30.78 -6.28
CA PRO A 108 5.14 31.06 -6.47
C PRO A 108 5.93 30.77 -5.18
N LYS A 109 7.05 30.04 -5.30
CA LYS A 109 7.91 29.60 -4.19
C LYS A 109 7.29 28.59 -3.21
N SER A 110 6.17 27.94 -3.54
CA SER A 110 5.66 26.82 -2.74
C SER A 110 6.69 25.68 -2.73
N GLY A 111 7.27 25.37 -1.57
CA GLY A 111 8.20 24.25 -1.38
C GLY A 111 7.51 22.87 -1.29
N ASN A 112 6.20 22.83 -1.54
CA ASN A 112 5.33 21.68 -1.31
C ASN A 112 5.47 20.63 -2.43
N TYR A 113 6.56 19.88 -2.40
CA TYR A 113 6.83 18.73 -3.26
C TYR A 113 6.83 17.45 -2.43
N LEU A 114 6.44 16.34 -3.06
CA LEU A 114 6.54 15.02 -2.44
C LEU A 114 7.96 14.49 -2.56
N GLU A 115 8.44 13.85 -1.50
CA GLU A 115 9.66 13.07 -1.51
C GLU A 115 9.30 11.58 -1.45
N PHE A 116 9.84 10.79 -2.37
CA PHE A 116 9.50 9.37 -2.45
C PHE A 116 10.14 8.55 -1.32
N LEU A 117 11.44 8.76 -1.03
CA LEU A 117 12.18 7.95 -0.05
C LEU A 117 12.11 8.47 1.39
N ASN A 118 11.45 9.61 1.62
CA ASN A 118 11.35 10.27 2.91
C ASN A 118 9.93 10.78 3.14
N GLY A 119 9.73 11.38 4.31
CA GLY A 119 8.50 12.10 4.63
C GLY A 119 7.40 11.20 5.19
N ARG A 120 6.33 11.85 5.62
CA ARG A 120 5.19 11.21 6.28
C ARG A 120 4.22 10.67 5.23
N TRP A 121 4.53 9.49 4.71
CA TRP A 121 3.62 8.74 3.86
C TRP A 121 3.66 7.24 4.17
N TYR A 122 2.49 6.63 4.16
CA TYR A 122 2.29 5.29 4.71
C TYR A 122 1.47 4.44 3.74
N ALA A 123 1.78 3.16 3.65
CA ALA A 123 0.96 2.19 2.95
C ALA A 123 -0.04 1.57 3.92
N GLU A 124 -1.29 1.45 3.49
CA GLU A 124 -2.31 0.62 4.12
C GLU A 124 -2.62 -0.55 3.19
N VAL A 125 -2.35 -1.76 3.67
CA VAL A 125 -2.56 -3.02 2.94
C VAL A 125 -3.68 -3.79 3.63
N SER A 126 -4.85 -3.83 2.99
CA SER A 126 -5.92 -4.75 3.37
C SER A 126 -5.59 -6.13 2.79
N ALA A 127 -5.45 -7.13 3.65
CA ALA A 127 -5.09 -8.48 3.26
C ALA A 127 -5.97 -9.53 3.94
N THR A 128 -6.25 -10.60 3.22
CA THR A 128 -6.93 -11.78 3.74
C THR A 128 -5.92 -12.75 4.33
N PHE A 129 -6.22 -13.22 5.53
CA PHE A 129 -5.49 -14.24 6.27
C PHE A 129 -6.43 -15.38 6.66
N ILE A 130 -5.86 -16.52 7.01
CA ILE A 130 -6.58 -17.62 7.66
C ILE A 130 -6.20 -17.61 9.14
N HIS A 131 -7.18 -17.44 10.02
CA HIS A 131 -7.03 -17.54 11.47
C HIS A 131 -7.96 -18.65 11.99
N GLU A 132 -7.40 -19.69 12.59
CA GLU A 132 -8.15 -20.86 13.09
C GLU A 132 -9.08 -21.48 12.03
N GLY A 133 -8.61 -21.56 10.78
CA GLY A 133 -9.37 -22.13 9.67
C GLY A 133 -10.43 -21.22 9.05
N ARG A 134 -10.60 -19.98 9.55
CA ARG A 134 -11.52 -18.99 8.99
C ARG A 134 -10.77 -17.87 8.28
N GLU A 135 -11.34 -17.38 7.18
CA GLU A 135 -10.83 -16.19 6.51
C GLU A 135 -11.15 -14.96 7.34
N VAL A 136 -10.13 -14.14 7.56
CA VAL A 136 -10.20 -12.88 8.30
C VAL A 136 -9.46 -11.80 7.51
N ASN A 137 -9.98 -10.59 7.54
CA ASN A 137 -9.30 -9.43 6.98
C ASN A 137 -8.46 -8.77 8.07
N ILE A 138 -7.19 -8.49 7.74
CA ILE A 138 -6.23 -7.80 8.59
C ILE A 138 -5.63 -6.65 7.77
N ILE A 139 -5.60 -5.46 8.37
CA ILE A 139 -5.00 -4.28 7.76
C ILE A 139 -3.57 -4.14 8.28
N LEU A 140 -2.61 -4.07 7.37
CA LEU A 140 -1.20 -3.85 7.68
C LEU A 140 -0.82 -2.40 7.33
N PHE A 141 -0.08 -1.75 8.23
CA PHE A 141 0.46 -0.42 8.01
C PHE A 141 1.97 -0.51 7.80
N LEU A 142 2.46 0.16 6.76
CA LEU A 142 3.87 0.19 6.44
C LEU A 142 4.37 1.60 6.18
N MET A 143 5.65 1.83 6.46
CA MET A 143 6.36 3.05 6.10
C MET A 143 7.70 2.74 5.44
N ILE A 144 8.29 3.73 4.78
CA ILE A 144 9.67 3.64 4.31
C ILE A 144 10.62 3.97 5.47
N GLU A 145 11.57 3.07 5.69
CA GLU A 145 12.68 3.24 6.63
C GLU A 145 14.00 3.30 5.86
N LYS A 146 14.85 4.27 6.21
CA LYS A 146 16.21 4.36 5.67
C LYS A 146 17.12 3.35 6.36
N GLU A 147 17.79 2.52 5.57
CA GLU A 147 18.72 1.50 6.07
C GLU A 147 20.01 1.51 5.24
N ASN A 148 21.14 1.76 5.89
CA ASN A 148 22.46 1.88 5.25
C ASN A 148 22.45 2.86 4.06
N LEU A 149 22.73 2.37 2.87
CA LEU A 149 22.77 3.11 1.61
C LEU A 149 21.42 3.11 0.85
N GLY A 150 20.36 2.50 1.42
CA GLY A 150 19.07 2.33 0.77
C GLY A 150 17.88 2.61 1.67
N SER A 151 16.70 2.16 1.22
CA SER A 151 15.46 2.27 1.97
C SER A 151 14.62 1.00 1.76
N LYS A 152 13.83 0.64 2.77
CA LYS A 152 12.94 -0.53 2.74
C LYS A 152 11.57 -0.18 3.30
N TRP A 153 10.57 -0.96 2.94
CA TRP A 153 9.28 -0.93 3.63
C TRP A 153 9.36 -1.74 4.93
N VAL A 154 8.85 -1.18 6.02
CA VAL A 154 8.75 -1.86 7.32
C VAL A 154 7.31 -1.86 7.79
N LEU A 155 6.88 -2.96 8.42
CA LEU A 155 5.61 -3.01 9.14
C LEU A 155 5.74 -2.19 10.41
N THR A 156 4.81 -1.26 10.61
CA THR A 156 4.79 -0.40 11.78
C THR A 156 3.63 -0.69 12.70
N ASN A 157 2.49 -1.11 12.12
CA ASN A 157 1.31 -1.45 12.89
C ASN A 157 0.41 -2.42 12.12
N VAL A 158 -0.58 -2.96 12.83
CA VAL A 158 -1.59 -3.87 12.32
C VAL A 158 -2.92 -3.57 12.97
N TYR A 159 -3.98 -3.59 12.19
CA TYR A 159 -5.34 -3.54 12.70
C TYR A 159 -6.04 -4.87 12.41
N TYR A 160 -6.36 -5.57 13.49
CA TYR A 160 -7.18 -6.77 13.47
C TYR A 160 -8.23 -6.67 14.59
N PRO A 161 -9.53 -6.57 14.27
CA PRO A 161 -10.58 -6.35 15.29
C PRO A 161 -10.60 -7.37 16.43
N ALA A 162 -10.08 -8.58 16.24
CA ALA A 162 -10.01 -9.57 17.31
C ALA A 162 -9.00 -9.19 18.41
N PHE A 163 -7.91 -8.49 18.09
CA PHE A 163 -6.95 -8.04 19.10
C PHE A 163 -7.52 -6.98 20.02
N ASN A 164 -8.36 -6.08 19.53
CA ASN A 164 -9.06 -5.10 20.37
C ASN A 164 -9.97 -5.79 21.40
N LYS A 165 -10.52 -6.97 21.09
CA LYS A 165 -11.36 -7.74 22.01
C LYS A 165 -10.55 -8.44 23.11
N LEU A 166 -9.23 -8.60 22.95
CA LEU A 166 -8.35 -9.14 23.98
C LEU A 166 -8.01 -8.12 25.06
N PHE A 167 -8.15 -6.82 24.77
CA PHE A 167 -7.84 -5.71 25.68
C PHE A 167 -8.97 -4.68 25.68
N PRO A 168 -10.18 -5.05 26.14
CA PRO A 168 -11.32 -4.14 26.14
C PRO A 168 -11.06 -2.94 27.06
N GLU A 169 -11.54 -1.76 26.65
CA GLU A 169 -11.56 -0.61 27.55
C GLU A 169 -12.66 -0.80 28.60
N GLY A 170 -12.30 -1.39 29.75
CA GLY A 170 -13.23 -1.54 30.86
C GLY A 170 -13.43 -0.26 31.67
N GLU A 171 -14.54 -0.24 32.42
CA GLU A 171 -14.90 0.85 33.33
C GLU A 171 -13.81 1.10 34.39
N LEU A 172 -13.57 2.38 34.71
CA LEU A 172 -12.57 2.78 35.72
C LEU A 172 -12.80 2.09 37.07
N ALA A 173 -14.05 2.00 37.50
CA ALA A 173 -14.43 1.37 38.76
C ALA A 173 -14.07 -0.12 38.80
N GLU A 174 -14.06 -0.80 37.64
CA GLU A 174 -13.63 -2.20 37.56
C GLU A 174 -12.11 -2.33 37.61
N ARG A 175 -11.38 -1.44 36.91
CA ARG A 175 -9.92 -1.42 36.96
C ARG A 175 -9.38 -1.19 38.38
N GLU A 176 -10.03 -0.33 39.15
CA GLU A 176 -9.61 -0.01 40.52
C GLU A 176 -9.74 -1.19 41.50
N LYS A 177 -10.53 -2.23 41.17
CA LYS A 177 -10.62 -3.46 41.97
C LYS A 177 -9.42 -4.39 41.77
N HIS A 178 -8.68 -4.23 40.67
CA HIS A 178 -7.61 -5.13 40.24
C HIS A 178 -6.25 -4.48 40.49
N PHE A 179 -5.69 -4.69 41.67
CA PHE A 179 -4.37 -4.17 42.02
C PHE A 179 -3.62 -5.07 42.99
N LEU A 180 -2.29 -4.93 43.00
CA LEU A 180 -1.44 -5.47 44.05
C LEU A 180 -1.22 -4.37 45.09
N HIS A 181 -1.49 -4.67 46.36
CA HIS A 181 -1.22 -3.72 47.44
C HIS A 181 0.27 -3.35 47.48
N PRO A 182 0.65 -2.09 47.75
CA PRO A 182 2.05 -1.69 47.78
C PRO A 182 2.94 -2.50 48.74
N MET A 183 2.35 -2.96 49.85
CA MET A 183 3.03 -3.81 50.86
C MET A 183 3.02 -5.31 50.55
N SER A 184 2.50 -5.74 49.39
CA SER A 184 2.50 -7.17 49.02
C SER A 184 3.90 -7.78 48.93
N HIS A 185 4.95 -6.95 48.75
CA HIS A 185 6.35 -7.41 48.74
C HIS A 185 6.79 -8.01 50.07
N GLU A 186 6.18 -7.64 51.20
CA GLU A 186 6.44 -8.21 52.53
C GLU A 186 5.98 -9.68 52.66
N LEU A 187 5.15 -10.13 51.71
CA LEU A 187 4.64 -11.49 51.62
C LEU A 187 5.02 -12.11 50.27
N ASP A 188 6.16 -11.73 49.69
CA ASP A 188 6.68 -12.22 48.41
C ASP A 188 5.65 -12.17 47.26
N PHE A 189 4.74 -11.19 47.30
CA PHE A 189 3.61 -11.08 46.38
C PHE A 189 2.77 -12.36 46.28
N MET A 190 2.64 -13.14 47.36
CA MET A 190 1.86 -14.38 47.38
C MET A 190 0.45 -14.22 46.83
N ASN A 191 -0.17 -13.04 46.89
CA ASN A 191 -1.51 -12.76 46.36
C ASN A 191 -1.57 -12.56 44.83
N ILE A 192 -0.44 -12.55 44.11
CA ILE A 192 -0.38 -12.33 42.67
C ILE A 192 -1.12 -13.41 41.87
N TYR A 193 -1.29 -14.61 42.42
CA TYR A 193 -2.07 -15.68 41.76
C TYR A 193 -3.51 -15.23 41.42
N LYS A 194 -4.08 -14.28 42.18
CA LYS A 194 -5.41 -13.72 41.89
C LYS A 194 -5.48 -13.07 40.51
N ALA A 195 -4.40 -12.41 40.08
CA ALA A 195 -4.31 -11.82 38.75
C ALA A 195 -4.40 -12.89 37.65
N PHE A 196 -3.76 -14.05 37.87
CA PHE A 196 -3.71 -15.14 36.89
C PHE A 196 -4.95 -16.05 36.89
N ASN A 197 -5.78 -15.99 37.94
CA ASN A 197 -7.07 -16.69 37.97
C ASN A 197 -8.14 -16.00 37.10
N GLU A 198 -7.92 -14.74 36.73
CA GLU A 198 -8.84 -13.93 35.93
C GLU A 198 -8.11 -13.33 34.71
N PRO A 199 -7.66 -14.19 33.77
CA PRO A 199 -6.81 -13.77 32.66
C PRO A 199 -7.48 -12.76 31.71
N GLN A 200 -8.81 -12.65 31.72
CA GLN A 200 -9.59 -11.72 30.91
C GLN A 200 -9.46 -10.23 31.33
N VAL A 201 -8.84 -9.96 32.48
CA VAL A 201 -8.62 -8.60 33.04
C VAL A 201 -7.18 -8.40 33.50
N ILE A 202 -6.26 -9.26 33.06
CA ILE A 202 -4.85 -9.26 33.48
C ILE A 202 -4.17 -7.92 33.20
N GLU A 203 -4.61 -7.21 32.16
CA GLU A 203 -4.12 -5.91 31.75
C GLU A 203 -4.36 -4.81 32.79
N TYR A 204 -5.34 -4.97 33.70
CA TYR A 204 -5.59 -4.01 34.78
C TYR A 204 -4.49 -4.00 35.84
N TYR A 205 -3.72 -5.08 35.95
CA TYR A 205 -2.51 -5.13 36.79
C TYR A 205 -1.29 -4.46 36.13
N GLY A 206 -1.42 -4.02 34.87
CA GLY A 206 -0.41 -3.23 34.17
C GLY A 206 -0.37 -1.77 34.65
N ARG A 207 0.62 -1.02 34.16
CA ARG A 207 0.67 0.43 34.39
C ARG A 207 -0.53 1.13 33.72
N LYS A 208 -1.00 2.26 34.27
CA LYS A 208 -2.12 3.03 33.69
C LYS A 208 -1.94 3.43 32.22
N SER A 209 -0.71 3.67 31.80
CA SER A 209 -0.36 4.02 30.42
C SER A 209 -0.06 2.81 29.53
N PHE A 210 -0.41 1.60 29.97
CA PHE A 210 -0.24 0.39 29.19
C PHE A 210 -1.16 0.44 27.96
N HIS A 211 -0.57 0.16 26.80
CA HIS A 211 -1.28 -0.02 25.54
C HIS A 211 -0.67 -1.27 24.89
N PRO A 212 -1.50 -2.21 24.41
CA PRO A 212 -1.00 -3.40 23.75
C PRO A 212 -0.28 -3.03 22.45
N ASP A 213 0.89 -3.61 22.23
CA ASP A 213 1.55 -3.56 20.93
C ASP A 213 0.97 -4.67 20.04
N PHE A 214 0.03 -4.28 19.17
CA PHE A 214 -0.62 -5.22 18.27
C PHE A 214 0.31 -5.79 17.21
N LEU A 215 1.40 -5.11 16.86
CA LEU A 215 2.38 -5.67 15.95
C LEU A 215 3.11 -6.87 16.58
N SER A 216 3.47 -6.76 17.86
CA SER A 216 4.04 -7.89 18.63
C SER A 216 3.06 -9.07 18.72
N LEU A 217 1.77 -8.82 18.98
CA LEU A 217 0.76 -9.88 19.00
C LEU A 217 0.60 -10.55 17.64
N PHE A 218 0.55 -9.76 16.57
CA PHE A 218 0.49 -10.29 15.21
C PHE A 218 1.70 -11.17 14.90
N PHE A 219 2.92 -10.74 15.23
CA PHE A 219 4.12 -11.56 15.04
C PHE A 219 4.07 -12.84 15.87
N TYR A 220 3.57 -12.78 17.10
CA TYR A 220 3.37 -13.96 17.93
C TYR A 220 2.39 -14.95 17.27
N GLU A 221 1.22 -14.49 16.83
CA GLU A 221 0.21 -15.32 16.15
C GLU A 221 0.71 -15.96 14.85
N ILE A 222 1.49 -15.21 14.06
CA ILE A 222 2.14 -15.71 12.84
C ILE A 222 3.19 -16.77 13.18
N LYS A 223 4.07 -16.51 14.17
CA LYS A 223 5.12 -17.45 14.60
C LYS A 223 4.54 -18.74 15.17
N MET A 224 3.39 -18.65 15.84
CA MET A 224 2.65 -19.81 16.35
C MET A 224 1.86 -20.54 15.24
N GLY A 225 1.84 -20.02 14.01
CA GLY A 225 1.17 -20.62 12.86
C GLY A 225 -0.36 -20.57 12.92
N ARG A 226 -0.93 -19.76 13.84
CA ARG A 226 -2.39 -19.59 14.00
C ARG A 226 -2.97 -18.66 12.96
N ILE A 227 -2.23 -17.61 12.59
CA ILE A 227 -2.53 -16.73 11.46
C ILE A 227 -1.65 -17.12 10.27
N LYS A 228 -2.24 -17.21 9.07
CA LYS A 228 -1.53 -17.53 7.82
C LYS A 228 -1.95 -16.58 6.71
N PHE A 229 -0.99 -15.99 6.01
CA PHE A 229 -1.27 -15.11 4.87
C PHE A 229 -1.97 -15.87 3.74
N LYS A 230 -2.98 -15.24 3.11
CA LYS A 230 -3.68 -15.79 1.94
C LYS A 230 -3.52 -14.90 0.72
N SER A 231 -3.91 -13.63 0.80
CA SER A 231 -3.87 -12.69 -0.33
C SER A 231 -3.82 -11.24 0.11
N VAL A 232 -3.33 -10.36 -0.76
CA VAL A 232 -3.55 -8.91 -0.65
C VAL A 232 -4.83 -8.59 -1.42
N ASP A 233 -5.72 -7.83 -0.79
CA ASP A 233 -7.03 -7.48 -1.35
C ASP A 233 -7.00 -6.06 -1.92
N GLN A 234 -6.45 -5.12 -1.16
CA GLN A 234 -6.37 -3.71 -1.55
C GLN A 234 -5.12 -3.04 -0.98
N LEU A 235 -4.54 -2.14 -1.76
CA LEU A 235 -3.43 -1.27 -1.36
C LEU A 235 -3.85 0.18 -1.60
N LYS A 236 -3.64 1.03 -0.60
CA LYS A 236 -3.71 2.48 -0.72
C LYS A 236 -2.57 3.13 0.06
N PHE A 237 -2.32 4.40 -0.23
CA PHE A 237 -1.32 5.21 0.45
C PHE A 237 -1.95 6.43 1.10
N HIS A 238 -1.43 6.79 2.25
CA HIS A 238 -1.80 7.97 3.01
C HIS A 238 -0.65 8.98 2.95
N ILE A 239 -0.91 10.17 2.42
CA ILE A 239 0.11 11.21 2.25
C ILE A 239 -0.15 12.36 3.22
N TYR A 240 0.81 12.62 4.11
CA TYR A 240 0.79 13.72 5.08
C TYR A 240 1.93 14.74 4.85
N GLN A 241 2.72 14.58 3.77
CA GLN A 241 3.92 15.38 3.50
C GLN A 241 3.65 16.85 3.16
N ILE A 242 2.45 17.16 2.66
CA ILE A 242 2.12 18.51 2.21
C ILE A 242 1.54 19.30 3.37
N GLU A 243 2.10 20.46 3.68
CA GLU A 243 1.64 21.36 4.76
C GLU A 243 0.11 21.57 4.70
N SER A 244 -0.58 21.44 5.83
CA SER A 244 -2.04 21.60 5.95
C SER A 244 -2.92 20.67 5.10
N TRP A 245 -2.35 19.65 4.45
CA TRP A 245 -3.08 18.74 3.58
C TRP A 245 -2.84 17.27 3.90
N TYR A 246 -3.91 16.49 3.77
CA TYR A 246 -3.90 15.03 3.75
C TYR A 246 -4.61 14.54 2.49
N PHE A 247 -4.08 13.49 1.87
CA PHE A 247 -4.79 12.81 0.80
C PHE A 247 -4.46 11.32 0.71
N GLU A 248 -5.39 10.57 0.14
CA GLU A 248 -5.25 9.14 -0.13
C GLU A 248 -4.97 8.91 -1.60
N VAL A 249 -4.06 7.97 -1.89
CA VAL A 249 -3.78 7.52 -3.25
C VAL A 249 -4.08 6.03 -3.34
N ALA A 250 -4.97 5.63 -4.24
CA ALA A 250 -5.30 4.24 -4.50
C ALA A 250 -5.22 3.93 -5.99
N TYR A 251 -5.07 2.65 -6.33
CA TYR A 251 -5.06 2.20 -7.71
C TYR A 251 -6.48 1.92 -8.20
N LEU A 252 -6.92 2.64 -9.23
CA LEU A 252 -8.22 2.46 -9.88
C LEU A 252 -8.04 1.77 -11.23
N ASN A 253 -8.54 0.54 -11.33
CA ASN A 253 -8.53 -0.24 -12.57
C ASN A 253 -9.85 -0.05 -13.33
N ARG A 254 -9.89 0.92 -14.25
CA ARG A 254 -11.03 1.18 -15.12
C ARG A 254 -10.55 1.63 -16.51
N LYS A 255 -11.45 1.59 -17.50
CA LYS A 255 -11.17 2.06 -18.86
C LYS A 255 -11.06 3.59 -18.89
N GLY A 256 -10.35 4.13 -19.87
CA GLY A 256 -10.23 5.57 -20.09
C GLY A 256 -8.99 6.21 -19.44
N ASN A 257 -8.86 7.52 -19.71
CA ASN A 257 -7.65 8.31 -19.42
C ASN A 257 -7.42 8.65 -17.94
N ASN A 258 -8.39 8.37 -17.05
CA ASN A 258 -8.30 8.61 -15.62
C ASN A 258 -8.32 7.28 -14.85
N SER A 259 -7.20 6.56 -14.95
CA SER A 259 -6.98 5.24 -14.36
C SER A 259 -5.56 5.12 -13.79
N GLY A 260 -5.33 4.11 -12.95
CA GLY A 260 -4.07 3.91 -12.24
C GLY A 260 -4.06 4.54 -10.85
N TRP A 261 -2.90 4.99 -10.38
CA TRP A 261 -2.74 5.64 -9.07
C TRP A 261 -3.30 7.05 -9.09
N LEU A 262 -4.37 7.28 -8.34
CA LEU A 262 -5.10 8.55 -8.29
C LEU A 262 -5.40 8.94 -6.84
N ILE A 263 -5.54 10.25 -6.62
CA ILE A 263 -6.04 10.81 -5.37
C ILE A 263 -7.52 10.46 -5.25
N THR A 264 -7.87 9.66 -4.24
CA THR A 264 -9.24 9.18 -3.99
C THR A 264 -9.90 9.85 -2.80
N ASN A 265 -9.13 10.55 -1.97
CA ASN A 265 -9.63 11.34 -0.85
C ASN A 265 -8.72 12.55 -0.63
N LEU A 266 -9.29 13.70 -0.25
CA LEU A 266 -8.56 14.94 0.01
C LEU A 266 -9.19 15.62 1.22
N MET A 267 -8.35 16.00 2.18
CA MET A 267 -8.76 16.74 3.37
C MET A 267 -7.77 17.86 3.67
N TYR A 268 -8.31 19.02 4.02
CA TYR A 268 -7.53 20.06 4.69
C TYR A 268 -7.42 19.69 6.17
N MET A 269 -6.21 19.67 6.70
CA MET A 269 -5.94 19.17 8.05
C MET A 269 -4.75 19.90 8.64
N ASP A 270 -4.93 20.49 9.82
CA ASP A 270 -3.83 21.18 10.50
C ASP A 270 -2.77 20.20 11.04
N GLU A 271 -1.58 20.71 11.39
CA GLU A 271 -0.49 19.85 11.86
C GLU A 271 -0.81 19.11 13.18
N LYS A 272 -1.67 19.66 14.04
CA LYS A 272 -2.06 19.01 15.30
C LYS A 272 -2.95 17.80 15.01
N GLU A 273 -3.92 17.96 14.12
CA GLU A 273 -4.80 16.88 13.67
C GLU A 273 -3.97 15.78 12.98
N LYS A 274 -3.09 16.13 12.05
CA LYS A 274 -2.20 15.16 11.39
C LYS A 274 -1.39 14.34 12.39
N ASN A 275 -0.75 14.99 13.36
CA ASN A 275 0.05 14.29 14.36
C ASN A 275 -0.78 13.33 15.22
N ASN A 276 -2.10 13.51 15.32
CA ASN A 276 -2.96 12.54 15.99
C ASN A 276 -3.27 11.33 15.11
N PHE A 277 -3.51 11.52 13.81
CA PHE A 277 -3.72 10.42 12.87
C PHE A 277 -2.44 9.61 12.62
N ILE A 278 -1.29 10.27 12.56
CA ILE A 278 0.01 9.62 12.31
C ILE A 278 0.35 8.57 13.38
N LYS A 279 -0.12 8.74 14.62
CA LYS A 279 0.07 7.75 15.71
C LYS A 279 -0.48 6.37 15.41
N LEU A 280 -1.38 6.24 14.43
CA LEU A 280 -1.85 4.92 13.97
C LEU A 280 -0.77 4.21 13.14
N TYR A 281 0.05 4.97 12.41
CA TYR A 281 1.01 4.47 11.44
C TYR A 281 2.44 4.45 11.98
N GLU A 282 2.76 5.27 12.98
CA GLU A 282 4.08 5.32 13.61
C GLU A 282 4.03 4.70 15.02
N PRO A 283 5.09 3.98 15.44
CA PRO A 283 5.20 3.43 16.80
C PRO A 283 5.38 4.50 17.89
#